data_AF-A0A261CGS0-F1
#
_entry.id   AF-A0A261CGS0-F1
#
_cell.length_a   1.000
_cell.length_b   1.000
_cell.length_c   1.000
_cell.angle_alpha   90.00
_cell.angle_beta   90.00
_cell.angle_gamma   90.00
#
_symmetry.space_group_name_H-M   'P 1'
#
loop_
_entity.id
_entity.type
_entity.pdbx_description
1 polymer ?
#
loop_
_entity_poly.entity_id
_entity_poly.type
_entity_poly.pdbx_seq_one_letter_code
_entity_poly.pdbx_strand_id
1 'polypeptide(L)' 'MKVVIYLLLLSIGSGVVAQKCNTGGVYSAQFGRCYQYFTAPAQFEFAEEQCNLLGGHLAS' A
#
# COMPACT_ATOMS: atom_id res chain seq x y z
N MET A 1 29.07 -5.31 30.85
CA MET A 1 29.25 -5.06 29.40
C MET A 1 28.39 -5.98 28.52
N LYS A 2 28.37 -7.30 28.75
CA LYS A 2 27.54 -8.25 27.97
C LYS A 2 26.04 -7.90 27.96
N VAL A 3 25.48 -7.49 29.10
CA VAL A 3 24.05 -7.13 29.26
C VAL A 3 23.64 -5.96 28.37
N VAL A 4 24.50 -4.95 28.21
CA VAL A 4 24.25 -3.79 27.36
C VAL A 4 24.25 -4.19 25.87
N ILE A 5 25.11 -5.13 25.49
CA ILE A 5 25.15 -5.73 24.15
C ILE A 5 23.87 -6.49 23.80
N TYR A 6 23.29 -7.24 24.75
CA TYR A 6 22.01 -7.92 24.53
C TYR A 6 20.83 -6.95 24.39
N LEU A 7 20.84 -5.85 25.15
CA LEU A 7 19.81 -4.80 25.08
C LEU A 7 19.87 -4.01 23.76
N LEU A 8 21.06 -3.79 23.20
CA LEU A 8 21.25 -3.12 21.91
C LEU A 8 20.84 -3.97 20.70
N LEU A 9 20.85 -5.30 20.82
CA LEU A 9 20.45 -6.21 19.74
C LEU A 9 18.92 -6.33 19.60
N LEU A 10 18.16 -6.05 20.66
CA LEU A 10 16.69 -6.11 20.68
C LEU A 10 16.00 -4.90 20.04
N SER A 11 16.73 -3.79 19.81
CA SER A 11 16.16 -2.56 19.23
C SER A 11 16.13 -2.53 17.70
N ILE A 12 16.75 -3.51 17.02
CA ILE A 12 16.75 -3.63 15.56
C ILE A 12 15.50 -4.39 15.07
N GLY A 13 14.36 -4.16 15.72
CA GLY A 13 13.06 -4.52 15.18
C GLY A 13 12.64 -3.45 14.19
N SER A 14 13.26 -3.42 13.01
CA SER A 14 12.79 -2.59 11.90
C SER A 14 11.38 -3.04 11.56
N GLY A 15 10.38 -2.31 12.06
CA GLY A 15 8.99 -2.45 11.66
C GLY A 15 8.90 -2.03 10.20
N VAL A 16 9.13 -2.99 9.30
CA VAL A 16 8.77 -2.84 7.89
C VAL A 16 7.25 -2.74 7.90
N VAL A 17 6.71 -1.53 7.92
CA VAL A 17 5.29 -1.33 7.69
C VAL A 17 5.05 -1.85 6.29
N ALA A 18 4.41 -3.02 6.16
CA ALA A 18 3.98 -3.53 4.88
C ALA A 18 3.14 -2.43 4.22
N GLN A 19 3.61 -1.90 3.08
CA GLN A 19 2.82 -1.00 2.26
C GLN A 19 1.52 -1.74 1.93
N LYS A 20 0.42 -1.29 2.54
CA LYS A 20 -0.88 -1.98 2.43
C LYS A 20 -1.47 -1.85 1.03
N CYS A 21 -1.14 -0.75 0.35
CA CYS A 21 -1.63 -0.37 -0.98
C CYS A 21 -0.46 0.04 -1.87
N ASN A 22 -0.71 0.09 -3.18
CA ASN A 22 0.23 0.67 -4.14
C ASN A 22 0.55 2.14 -3.80
N THR A 23 1.69 2.63 -4.30
CA THR A 23 2.14 3.99 -4.04
C THR A 23 1.08 5.02 -4.44
N GLY A 24 0.71 5.88 -3.49
CA GLY A 24 -0.34 6.89 -3.68
C GLY A 24 -1.77 6.37 -3.47
N GLY A 25 -1.94 5.08 -3.17
CA GLY A 25 -3.24 4.48 -2.87
C GLY A 25 -3.68 4.73 -1.43
N VAL A 26 -5.00 4.78 -1.24
CA VAL A 26 -5.64 4.97 0.06
C VAL A 26 -6.33 3.68 0.50
N TYR A 27 -6.02 3.22 1.71
CA TYR A 27 -6.69 2.07 2.31
C TYR A 27 -8.03 2.46 2.93
N SER A 28 -9.12 1.84 2.50
CA SER A 28 -10.40 1.92 3.20
C SER A 28 -10.54 0.77 4.19
N ALA A 29 -10.51 1.10 5.47
CA ALA A 29 -10.77 0.12 6.54
C ALA A 29 -12.21 -0.41 6.51
N GLN A 30 -13.17 0.40 6.05
CA GLN A 30 -14.57 0.01 5.94
C GLN A 30 -14.77 -1.11 4.92
N PHE A 31 -14.09 -1.02 3.78
CA PHE A 31 -14.25 -1.99 2.68
C PHE A 31 -13.13 -3.04 2.64
N GLY A 32 -12.08 -2.87 3.44
CA GLY A 32 -10.90 -3.74 3.42
C GLY A 32 -10.15 -3.69 2.09
N ARG A 33 -10.22 -2.57 1.36
CA ARG A 33 -9.73 -2.42 -0.02
C ARG A 33 -8.85 -1.19 -0.19
N CYS A 34 -7.94 -1.26 -1.14
CA CYS A 34 -7.11 -0.14 -1.58
C CYS A 34 -7.77 0.56 -2.77
N TYR A 35 -7.79 1.89 -2.75
CA TYR A 35 -8.32 2.72 -3.82
C TYR A 35 -7.23 3.63 -4.37
N GLN A 36 -7.20 3.77 -5.70
CA GLN A 36 -6.34 4.72 -6.39
C GLN A 36 -7.23 5.73 -7.12
N TYR A 37 -6.92 7.02 -6.98
CA TYR A 37 -7.65 8.08 -7.68
C TYR A 37 -6.78 8.68 -8.77
N PHE A 38 -7.37 8.87 -9.95
CA PHE A 38 -6.75 9.51 -11.09
C PHE A 38 -7.62 10.71 -11.50
N THR A 39 -6.99 11.86 -11.72
CA THR A 39 -7.68 13.11 -12.11
C THR A 39 -7.81 13.26 -13.62
N ALA A 40 -6.99 12.54 -14.39
CA ALA A 40 -7.06 12.57 -15.84
C ALA A 40 -8.35 11.90 -16.33
N PRO A 41 -9.18 12.57 -17.15
CA PRO A 41 -10.35 11.95 -17.73
C PRO A 41 -9.91 10.84 -18.70
N ALA A 42 -10.63 9.72 -18.66
CA ALA A 42 -10.36 8.57 -19.50
C ALA A 42 -11.68 7.91 -19.92
N GLN A 43 -11.66 7.25 -21.08
CA GLN A 43 -12.74 6.33 -21.46
C GLN A 43 -12.73 5.12 -20.53
N PHE A 44 -13.88 4.47 -20.37
CA PHE A 44 -14.07 3.38 -19.42
C PHE A 44 -13.03 2.27 -19.62
N GLU A 45 -12.82 1.84 -20.88
CA GLU A 45 -11.91 0.76 -21.23
C GLU A 45 -10.46 1.10 -20.84
N PHE A 46 -10.05 2.35 -21.09
CA PHE A 46 -8.71 2.80 -20.74
C PHE A 46 -8.53 2.91 -19.22
N ALA A 47 -9.52 3.44 -18.51
CA ALA A 47 -9.49 3.54 -17.06
C ALA A 47 -9.43 2.15 -16.38
N GLU A 48 -10.16 1.17 -16.93
CA GLU A 48 -10.12 -0.22 -16.47
C GLU A 48 -8.73 -0.82 -16.68
N GLU A 49 -8.13 -0.63 -17.86
CA GLU A 49 -6.77 -1.09 -18.15
C GLU A 49 -5.75 -0.49 -17.18
N GLN A 50 -5.85 0.80 -16.86
CA GLN A 50 -4.95 1.44 -15.89
C GLN A 50 -5.09 0.83 -14.48
N CYS A 51 -6.31 0.53 -14.03
CA CYS A 51 -6.53 -0.15 -12.77
C CYS A 51 -5.99 -1.59 -12.78
N ASN A 52 -6.15 -2.31 -13.90
CA ASN A 52 -5.63 -3.67 -14.08
C ASN A 52 -4.11 -3.74 -13.99
N LEU A 53 -3.39 -2.74 -14.52
CA LEU A 53 -1.92 -2.63 -14.39
C LEU A 53 -1.47 -2.51 -12.93
N LEU A 54 -2.32 -2.00 -12.05
CA LEU A 54 -2.08 -1.90 -10.60
C LEU A 54 -2.51 -3.16 -9.83
N GLY A 55 -3.04 -4.18 -10.50
CA GLY A 55 -3.57 -5.40 -9.89
C GLY A 55 -4.96 -5.24 -9.28
N GLY A 56 -5.74 -4.26 -9.75
CA GLY A 56 -7.13 -4.00 -9.33
C GLY A 56 -8.07 -3.76 -10.51
N HIS A 57 -9.25 -3.23 -10.23
CA HIS A 57 -10.29 -2.91 -11.22
C HIS A 57 -10.90 -1.54 -10.93
N LEU A 58 -11.62 -0.96 -11.90
CA LEU A 58 -12.43 0.23 -11.64
C LEU A 58 -13.38 0.00 -10.46
N ALA A 59 -13.55 1.02 -9.63
CA ALA A 59 -14.44 0.95 -8.48
C ALA A 59 -15.90 0.79 -8.93
N SER A 60 -16.58 -0.21 -8.38
CA SER A 60 -17.99 -0.57 -8.62
C SER A 60 -18.83 -0.47 -7.35
#